data_AF-A0A5K7SEA5-F1
#
_entry.id   AF-A0A5K7SEA5-F1
#
_cell.length_a   1.000
_cell.length_b   1.000
_cell.length_c   1.000
_cell.angle_alpha   90.00
_cell.angle_beta   90.00
_cell.angle_gamma   90.00
#
_symmetry.space_group_name_H-M   'P 1'
#
loop_
_entity.id
_entity.type
_entity.pdbx_description
1 polymer ?
#
loop_
_entity_poly.entity_id
_entity_poly.type
_entity_poly.pdbx_seq_one_letter_code
_entity_poly.pdbx_strand_id
1 'polypeptide(L)'
;MNNAAKKLDAEIVEQPKTSLEVVKKDEKEVVEVPSLEKRIQKVEDLSMLIEKWRKLTETRRNLQTFSLGADGLGATVFLRDASGKEFKTSNTPVVSAVMEEIKTTLDERIKEVETQIKF
;
A
#
# COMPACT_ATOMS: atom_id res chain seq x y z
N MET A 1 -93.88 26.35 17.13
CA MET A 1 -94.69 25.64 16.11
C MET A 1 -93.81 24.63 15.41
N ASN A 2 -94.42 23.51 15.07
CA ASN A 2 -93.90 22.24 14.58
C ASN A 2 -92.97 22.25 13.34
N ASN A 3 -92.20 21.15 13.29
CA ASN A 3 -91.85 20.30 12.12
C ASN A 3 -90.85 20.84 11.10
N ALA A 4 -90.11 20.04 10.34
CA ALA A 4 -89.65 18.65 10.34
C ALA A 4 -88.97 18.49 8.95
N ALA A 5 -87.86 17.75 8.83
CA ALA A 5 -87.59 16.80 7.73
C ALA A 5 -86.10 16.47 7.56
N LYS A 6 -85.80 15.18 7.76
CA LYS A 6 -85.02 14.25 6.88
C LYS A 6 -83.66 14.73 6.33
N LYS A 7 -82.55 14.15 6.84
CA LYS A 7 -81.85 12.94 6.34
C LYS A 7 -81.31 13.08 4.91
N LEU A 8 -79.99 12.99 4.76
CA LEU A 8 -79.30 11.97 3.93
C LEU A 8 -77.78 12.06 4.13
N ASP A 9 -77.19 10.91 4.39
CA ASP A 9 -75.79 10.60 4.67
C ASP A 9 -74.89 10.72 3.42
N ALA A 10 -73.61 11.07 3.62
CA ALA A 10 -72.43 10.50 2.94
C ALA A 10 -71.15 11.26 3.31
N GLU A 11 -70.53 10.83 4.40
CA GLU A 11 -69.10 10.49 4.55
C GLU A 11 -68.11 10.94 3.46
N ILE A 12 -67.19 11.88 3.76
CA ILE A 12 -65.77 11.85 3.32
C ILE A 12 -64.89 12.45 4.44
N VAL A 13 -63.96 11.62 4.91
CA VAL A 13 -62.96 11.87 5.94
C VAL A 13 -61.74 12.58 5.32
N GLU A 14 -61.29 13.70 5.90
CA GLU A 14 -59.96 14.28 5.63
C GLU A 14 -59.11 14.32 6.91
N GLN A 15 -57.95 13.68 6.84
CA GLN A 15 -56.97 13.48 7.92
C GLN A 15 -56.17 14.76 8.24
N PRO A 16 -55.75 14.98 9.50
CA PRO A 16 -54.74 15.99 9.81
C PRO A 16 -53.32 15.43 9.59
N LYS A 17 -52.47 16.29 9.02
CA LYS A 17 -51.05 16.08 8.70
C LYS A 17 -50.23 15.69 9.92
N THR A 18 -49.60 14.52 9.89
CA THR A 18 -48.51 14.15 10.82
C THR A 18 -47.16 14.49 10.21
N SER A 19 -46.48 15.45 10.85
CA SER A 19 -45.07 15.81 10.65
C SER A 19 -44.17 14.60 10.89
N LEU A 20 -43.36 14.22 9.89
CA LEU A 20 -42.29 13.24 10.04
C LEU A 20 -41.03 13.97 10.51
N GLU A 21 -40.67 13.81 11.79
CA GLU A 21 -39.33 14.13 12.28
C GLU A 21 -38.34 13.09 11.74
N VAL A 22 -37.40 13.57 10.91
CA VAL A 22 -36.29 12.78 10.38
C VAL A 22 -35.30 12.51 11.50
N VAL A 23 -35.40 11.32 12.10
CA VAL A 23 -34.37 10.78 12.99
C VAL A 23 -33.11 10.54 12.15
N LYS A 24 -32.11 11.42 12.32
CA LYS A 24 -30.74 11.20 11.83
C LYS A 24 -30.23 9.89 12.44
N LYS A 25 -30.20 8.84 11.63
CA LYS A 25 -29.54 7.58 11.95
C LYS A 25 -28.06 7.81 11.73
N ASP A 26 -27.31 7.94 12.82
CA ASP A 26 -25.86 7.80 12.81
C ASP A 26 -25.52 6.41 12.26
N GLU A 27 -25.10 6.36 10.99
CA GLU A 27 -24.39 5.23 10.41
C GLU A 27 -23.05 5.12 11.14
N LYS A 28 -23.05 4.35 12.23
CA LYS A 28 -21.81 3.76 12.72
C LYS A 28 -21.29 2.88 11.60
N GLU A 29 -20.18 3.29 10.98
CA GLU A 29 -19.37 2.43 10.12
C GLU A 29 -19.15 1.12 10.88
N VAL A 30 -19.85 0.07 10.44
CA VAL A 30 -19.57 -1.28 10.89
C VAL A 30 -18.23 -1.62 10.27
N VAL A 31 -17.16 -1.45 11.06
CA VAL A 31 -15.82 -1.92 10.68
C VAL A 31 -15.95 -3.43 10.52
N GLU A 32 -16.11 -3.88 9.28
CA GLU A 32 -16.13 -5.30 8.96
C GLU A 32 -14.80 -5.89 9.40
N VAL A 33 -14.85 -6.63 10.50
CA VAL A 33 -13.72 -7.36 11.03
C VAL A 33 -13.30 -8.36 9.94
N PRO A 34 -12.11 -8.22 9.35
CA PRO A 34 -11.70 -9.11 8.25
C PRO A 34 -11.66 -10.55 8.76
N SER A 35 -12.13 -11.48 7.91
CA SER A 35 -12.13 -12.92 8.22
C SER A 35 -10.74 -13.42 8.61
N LEU A 36 -10.69 -14.54 9.33
CA LEU A 36 -9.42 -15.15 9.75
C LEU A 36 -8.51 -15.45 8.56
N GLU A 37 -9.03 -15.98 7.44
CA GLU A 37 -8.25 -16.13 6.19
C GLU A 37 -7.61 -14.81 5.73
N LYS A 38 -8.38 -13.72 5.67
CA LYS A 38 -7.87 -12.42 5.19
C LYS A 38 -6.77 -11.89 6.10
N ARG A 39 -6.83 -12.19 7.40
CA ARG A 39 -5.78 -11.81 8.36
C ARG A 39 -4.53 -12.66 8.18
N ILE A 40 -4.68 -13.96 7.98
CA ILE A 40 -3.56 -14.88 7.72
C ILE A 40 -2.85 -14.48 6.42
N GLN A 41 -3.59 -14.24 5.34
CA GLN A 41 -3.02 -13.81 4.07
C GLN A 41 -2.21 -12.51 4.21
N LYS A 42 -2.75 -11.51 4.93
CA LYS A 42 -2.02 -10.26 5.19
C LYS A 42 -0.70 -10.49 5.92
N VAL A 43 -0.67 -11.39 6.91
CA VAL A 43 0.55 -11.71 7.65
C VAL A 43 1.57 -12.42 6.75
N GLU A 44 1.12 -13.32 5.88
CA GLU A 44 1.98 -14.01 4.91
C GLU A 44 2.57 -13.02 3.89
N ASP A 45 1.74 -12.13 3.33
CA ASP A 45 2.17 -11.09 2.40
C ASP A 45 3.20 -10.15 3.05
N LEU A 46 2.93 -9.73 4.29
CA LEU A 46 3.86 -8.95 5.11
C LEU A 46 5.18 -9.71 5.33
N SER A 47 5.12 -11.00 5.63
CA SER A 47 6.31 -11.83 5.85
C SER A 47 7.18 -11.90 4.59
N MET A 48 6.57 -12.04 3.42
CA MET A 48 7.26 -12.01 2.13
C MET A 48 7.92 -10.65 1.86
N LEU A 49 7.22 -9.54 2.14
CA LEU A 49 7.76 -8.19 1.98
C LEU A 49 8.93 -7.93 2.93
N ILE A 50 8.84 -8.37 4.18
CA ILE A 50 9.92 -8.27 5.17
C ILE A 50 11.16 -9.04 4.69
N GLU A 51 10.98 -10.24 4.17
CA GLU A 51 12.09 -11.05 3.67
C GLU A 51 12.77 -10.38 2.45
N LYS A 52 11.98 -9.81 1.54
CA LYS A 52 12.49 -9.03 0.41
C LYS A 52 13.28 -7.80 0.90
N TRP A 53 12.75 -7.06 1.86
CA TRP A 53 13.42 -5.90 2.46
C TRP A 53 14.76 -6.29 3.12
N ARG A 54 14.80 -7.41 3.85
CA ARG A 54 16.03 -7.92 4.48
C ARG A 54 17.12 -8.18 3.45
N LYS A 55 16.80 -8.89 2.36
CA LYS A 55 17.77 -9.21 1.28
C LYS A 55 18.32 -7.95 0.60
N LEU A 56 17.45 -6.97 0.33
CA LEU A 56 17.87 -5.69 -0.26
C LEU A 56 18.79 -4.92 0.69
N THR A 57 18.43 -4.87 1.98
CA THR A 57 19.21 -4.18 3.02
C THR A 57 20.58 -4.82 3.24
N GLU A 58 20.64 -6.16 3.25
CA GLU A 58 21.90 -6.90 3.34
C GLU A 58 22.81 -6.61 2.14
N THR A 59 22.27 -6.69 0.93
CA THR A 59 23.01 -6.34 -0.30
C THR A 59 23.54 -4.91 -0.25
N ARG A 60 22.71 -3.98 0.24
CA ARG A 60 23.07 -2.56 0.38
C ARG A 60 24.20 -2.34 1.39
N ARG A 61 24.20 -3.07 2.52
CA ARG A 61 25.28 -3.05 3.52
C ARG A 61 26.58 -3.61 2.95
N ASN A 62 26.50 -4.72 2.22
CA ASN A 62 27.68 -5.32 1.56
C ASN A 62 28.30 -4.37 0.53
N LEU A 63 27.49 -3.57 -0.17
CA LEU A 63 27.99 -2.52 -1.05
C LEU A 63 28.67 -1.36 -0.29
N GLN A 64 28.21 -1.02 0.92
CA GLN A 64 28.83 0.03 1.74
C GLN A 64 30.20 -0.38 2.28
N THR A 65 30.38 -1.65 2.63
CA THR A 65 31.67 -2.17 3.10
C THR A 65 32.70 -2.32 1.97
N PHE A 66 32.24 -2.31 0.71
CA PHE A 66 33.10 -2.29 -0.46
C PHE A 66 33.69 -0.89 -0.66
N SER A 67 34.78 -0.57 0.05
CA SER A 67 35.51 0.68 -0.19
C SER A 67 36.45 0.52 -1.38
N LEU A 68 36.33 1.40 -2.38
CA LEU A 68 37.46 1.76 -3.23
C LEU A 68 38.59 2.21 -2.28
N GLY A 69 39.78 1.58 -2.35
CA GLY A 69 40.94 2.02 -1.56
C GLY A 69 41.14 3.54 -1.71
N ALA A 70 41.77 4.19 -0.72
CA ALA A 70 41.92 5.64 -0.68
C ALA A 70 42.58 6.26 -1.95
N ASP A 71 43.23 5.42 -2.75
CA ASP A 71 43.91 5.71 -4.01
C ASP A 71 43.09 5.39 -5.27
N GLY A 72 41.86 4.86 -5.14
CA GLY A 72 41.01 4.45 -6.27
C GLY A 72 41.56 3.29 -7.10
N LEU A 73 42.66 2.68 -6.64
CA LEU A 73 43.43 1.63 -7.32
C LEU A 73 43.17 0.30 -6.60
N GLY A 74 42.14 -0.43 -7.02
CA GLY A 74 41.90 -1.77 -6.48
C GLY A 74 40.53 -2.37 -6.76
N ALA A 75 39.59 -1.59 -7.28
CA ALA A 75 38.28 -2.13 -7.63
C ALA A 75 38.21 -2.53 -9.10
N THR A 76 37.57 -3.65 -9.36
CA THR A 76 37.27 -4.15 -10.71
C THR A 76 35.83 -4.58 -10.73
N VAL A 77 35.07 -4.12 -11.73
CA VAL A 77 33.72 -4.62 -12.00
C VAL A 77 33.83 -5.77 -12.97
N PHE A 78 33.13 -6.86 -12.66
CA PHE A 78 32.98 -8.03 -13.51
C PHE A 78 31.49 -8.32 -13.67
N LEU A 79 31.00 -8.24 -14.90
CA LEU A 79 29.63 -8.60 -15.27
C LEU A 79 29.70 -9.82 -16.16
N ARG A 80 28.87 -10.81 -15.87
CA ARG A 80 28.71 -12.02 -16.69
C ARG A 80 27.23 -12.18 -17.01
N ASP A 81 26.91 -12.35 -18.29
CA ASP A 81 25.55 -12.66 -18.70
C ASP A 81 25.25 -14.17 -18.66
N ALA A 82 23.97 -14.54 -18.84
CA ALA A 82 23.56 -15.94 -18.86
C ALA A 82 24.14 -16.73 -20.05
N SER A 83 24.61 -16.02 -21.09
CA SER A 83 25.27 -16.60 -22.27
C SER A 83 26.76 -16.88 -22.03
N GLY A 84 27.30 -16.47 -20.86
CA GLY A 84 28.70 -16.60 -20.50
C GLY A 84 29.60 -15.49 -21.04
N LYS A 85 29.05 -14.44 -21.64
CA LYS A 85 29.83 -13.26 -22.07
C LYS A 85 30.19 -12.44 -20.83
N GLU A 86 31.43 -11.99 -20.82
CA GLU A 86 32.01 -11.28 -19.68
C GLU A 86 32.41 -9.85 -20.08
N PHE A 87 32.11 -8.92 -19.18
CA PHE A 87 32.59 -7.54 -19.23
C PHE A 87 33.38 -7.28 -17.96
N LYS A 88 34.65 -6.87 -18.12
CA LYS A 88 35.56 -6.60 -17.01
C LYS A 88 36.20 -5.23 -17.20
N THR A 89 36.18 -4.40 -16.15
CA THR A 89 36.84 -3.08 -16.16
C THR A 89 37.39 -2.72 -14.79
N SER A 90 38.57 -2.10 -14.78
CA SER A 90 39.21 -1.51 -13.60
C SER A 90 39.33 0.01 -13.75
N ASN A 91 38.63 0.61 -14.72
CA ASN A 91 38.59 2.06 -14.92
C ASN A 91 37.82 2.71 -13.76
N THR A 92 38.52 3.44 -12.90
CA THR A 92 37.97 4.02 -11.66
C THR A 92 36.68 4.83 -11.90
N PRO A 93 36.62 5.81 -12.83
CA PRO A 93 35.37 6.49 -13.18
C PRO A 93 34.20 5.56 -13.50
N VAL A 94 34.43 4.52 -14.30
CA VAL A 94 33.38 3.56 -14.69
C VAL A 94 32.94 2.73 -13.47
N VAL A 95 33.89 2.26 -12.67
CA VAL A 95 33.60 1.50 -11.46
C VAL A 95 32.80 2.33 -10.47
N SER A 96 33.17 3.60 -10.24
CA SER A 96 32.43 4.52 -9.37
C SER A 96 31.00 4.75 -9.86
N ALA A 97 30.81 4.99 -11.16
CA ALA A 97 29.47 5.18 -11.72
C ALA A 97 28.59 3.94 -11.55
N VAL A 98 29.13 2.74 -11.78
CA VAL A 98 28.40 1.48 -11.56
C VAL A 98 28.04 1.30 -10.08
N MET A 99 28.95 1.61 -9.16
CA MET A 99 28.66 1.52 -7.72
C MET A 99 27.56 2.50 -7.29
N GLU A 100 27.58 3.73 -7.81
CA GLU A 100 26.57 4.75 -7.52
C GLU A 100 25.19 4.35 -8.06
N GLU A 101 25.13 3.79 -9.27
CA GLU A 101 23.88 3.30 -9.88
C GLU A 101 23.29 2.13 -9.07
N ILE A 102 24.12 1.15 -8.68
CA ILE A 102 23.69 0.02 -7.83
C ILE A 102 23.16 0.55 -6.50
N LYS A 103 23.87 1.51 -5.88
CA LYS A 103 23.44 2.13 -4.63
C LYS A 103 22.08 2.81 -4.77
N THR A 104 21.90 3.63 -5.80
CA THR A 104 20.65 4.37 -6.05
C THR A 104 19.50 3.41 -6.28
N THR A 105 19.70 2.40 -7.13
CA THR A 105 18.70 1.36 -7.40
C THR A 105 18.30 0.62 -6.12
N LEU A 106 19.26 0.22 -5.28
CA LEU A 106 18.96 -0.45 -4.02
C LEU A 106 18.19 0.46 -3.05
N ASP A 107 18.60 1.72 -2.90
CA ASP A 107 17.95 2.69 -2.02
C ASP A 107 16.50 2.97 -2.46
N GLU A 108 16.22 3.04 -3.76
CA GLU A 108 14.87 3.16 -4.31
C GLU A 108 14.03 1.91 -4.03
N ARG A 109 14.56 0.71 -4.31
CA ARG A 109 13.83 -0.55 -4.07
C ARG A 109 13.55 -0.78 -2.60
N ILE A 110 14.46 -0.40 -1.70
CA ILE A 110 14.22 -0.47 -0.26
C ILE A 110 13.04 0.43 0.12
N LYS A 111 13.03 1.69 -0.33
CA LYS A 111 11.92 2.63 -0.06
C LYS A 111 10.57 2.15 -0.63
N GLU A 112 10.57 1.56 -1.82
CA GLU A 112 9.37 0.96 -2.42
C GLU A 112 8.78 -0.14 -1.55
N VAL A 113 9.64 -1.03 -1.02
CA VAL A 113 9.20 -2.13 -0.14
C VAL A 113 8.76 -1.58 1.22
N GLU A 114 9.49 -0.62 1.80
CA GLU A 114 9.08 0.04 3.04
C GLU A 114 7.72 0.74 2.92
N THR A 115 7.40 1.29 1.75
CA THR A 115 6.10 1.91 1.49
C THR A 115 4.96 0.89 1.47
N GLN A 116 5.24 -0.36 1.08
CA GLN A 116 4.27 -1.46 1.09
C GLN A 116 4.07 -2.03 2.50
N ILE A 117 5.08 -1.90 3.38
CA ILE A 117 5.00 -2.25 4.80
C ILE A 117 4.46 -1.04 5.57
N LYS A 118 3.21 -0.64 5.31
CA LYS A 118 2.49 0.37 6.09
C LYS A 118 1.28 -0.28 6.77
N PHE A 119 1.15 -0.03 8.06
CA PHE A 119 0.11 -0.55 8.95
C PHE A 119 -1.14 0.33 8.92
#